data_AF-A0A7W1CRS2-F1
#
_entry.id   AF-A0A7W1CRS2-F1
#
_cell.length_a   1.000
_cell.length_b   1.000
_cell.length_c   1.000
_cell.angle_alpha   90.00
_cell.angle_beta   90.00
_cell.angle_gamma   90.00
#
_symmetry.space_group_name_H-M   'P 1'
#
loop_
_entity.id
_entity.type
_entity.pdbx_description
1 polymer ?
#
loop_
_entity_poly.entity_id
_entity_poly.type
_entity_poly.pdbx_seq_one_letter_code
_entity_poly.pdbx_strand_id
1 'polypeptide(L)'
;MKTTFSLLTALLAPAAALTAQQASAPGKAPTRRVAFAQSCFWTGEMKLGQIEGVVRTEAGFFKGREVTLVEYAPERVSLEDLARRGRQAGVADSVHVDAGTERAPTGVSNGAPLDKSYRAAPASDQKKQIEGTPFSRLELSPEQATKVNAFVREDSGKALGYLTPPQREQLKSGK
;
A
#
# COMPACT_ATOMS: atom_id res chain seq x y z
N MET A 1 52.51 -37.08 -41.40
CA MET A 1 52.95 -36.03 -40.45
C MET A 1 52.00 -34.85 -40.56
N LYS A 2 51.25 -34.55 -39.49
CA LYS A 2 50.63 -33.25 -39.16
C LYS A 2 49.87 -33.43 -37.84
N THR A 3 50.62 -33.32 -36.77
CA THR A 3 50.18 -33.31 -35.37
C THR A 3 49.68 -31.90 -35.07
N THR A 4 48.44 -31.77 -34.57
CA THR A 4 47.93 -30.50 -34.04
C THR A 4 47.48 -30.75 -32.60
N PHE A 5 48.17 -30.10 -31.67
CA PHE A 5 47.98 -30.23 -30.22
C PHE A 5 46.67 -29.57 -29.79
N SER A 6 45.91 -30.29 -28.97
CA SER A 6 44.68 -29.79 -28.33
C SER A 6 45.03 -29.07 -27.02
N LEU A 7 44.51 -27.85 -26.84
CA LEU A 7 44.61 -27.07 -25.60
C LEU A 7 43.72 -27.66 -24.51
N LEU A 8 44.27 -27.86 -23.31
CA LEU A 8 43.50 -27.80 -22.06
C LEU A 8 44.35 -27.12 -20.99
N THR A 9 44.12 -25.82 -20.81
CA THR A 9 44.57 -25.08 -19.63
C THR A 9 43.43 -25.11 -18.61
N ALA A 10 43.60 -25.90 -17.57
CA ALA A 10 42.70 -25.91 -16.42
C ALA A 10 42.90 -24.61 -15.62
N LEU A 11 41.87 -23.75 -15.59
CA LEU A 11 41.82 -22.60 -14.68
C LEU A 11 41.09 -23.02 -13.40
N LEU A 12 41.85 -23.03 -12.30
CA LEU A 12 41.36 -23.15 -10.93
C LEU A 12 40.37 -22.01 -10.63
N ALA A 13 39.16 -22.37 -10.20
CA ALA A 13 38.23 -21.43 -9.58
C ALA A 13 38.63 -21.18 -8.11
N PRO A 14 38.77 -19.94 -7.65
CA PRO A 14 38.92 -19.67 -6.23
C PRO A 14 37.58 -19.82 -5.50
N ALA A 15 37.71 -20.30 -4.28
CA ALA A 15 36.66 -20.75 -3.38
C ALA A 15 35.60 -19.68 -3.06
N ALA A 16 34.39 -20.18 -2.85
CA ALA A 16 33.20 -19.46 -2.46
C ALA A 16 33.44 -18.47 -1.30
N ALA A 17 33.17 -17.20 -1.56
CA ALA A 17 32.99 -16.19 -0.53
C ALA A 17 31.68 -16.50 0.22
N LEU A 18 31.81 -17.13 1.39
CA LEU A 18 30.75 -17.19 2.40
C LEU A 18 30.49 -15.75 2.88
N THR A 19 29.50 -15.08 2.28
CA THR A 19 28.94 -13.87 2.88
C THR A 19 27.86 -14.29 3.85
N ALA A 20 28.12 -14.03 5.13
CA ALA A 20 27.14 -14.18 6.20
C ALA A 20 25.96 -13.25 5.93
N GLN A 21 24.86 -13.81 5.40
CA GLN A 21 23.57 -13.13 5.38
C GLN A 21 23.07 -13.10 6.82
N GLN A 22 23.27 -11.98 7.51
CA GLN A 22 22.74 -11.74 8.84
C GLN A 22 21.21 -11.83 8.80
N ALA A 23 20.67 -12.84 9.47
CA ALA A 23 19.23 -12.95 9.71
C ALA A 23 18.78 -11.78 10.57
N SER A 24 18.00 -10.87 9.98
CA SER A 24 17.35 -9.78 10.69
C SER A 24 16.22 -10.36 11.56
N ALA A 25 15.97 -9.76 12.72
CA ALA A 25 14.75 -9.98 13.52
C ALA A 25 13.49 -9.92 12.61
N PRO A 26 12.32 -10.51 12.99
CA PRO A 26 11.11 -10.42 12.19
C PRO A 26 10.62 -8.97 12.13
N GLY A 27 11.22 -8.19 11.22
CA GLY A 27 10.87 -6.81 10.94
C GLY A 27 9.58 -6.75 10.14
N LYS A 28 8.82 -5.67 10.30
CA LYS A 28 7.67 -5.36 9.44
C LYS A 28 8.12 -5.47 7.98
N ALA A 29 7.39 -6.24 7.17
CA ALA A 29 7.68 -6.34 5.75
C ALA A 29 7.77 -4.94 5.12
N PRO A 30 8.73 -4.69 4.22
CA PRO A 30 8.93 -3.37 3.63
C PRO A 30 7.66 -2.94 2.88
N THR A 31 7.25 -1.69 3.06
CA THR A 31 6.13 -1.10 2.32
C THR A 31 6.62 0.00 1.39
N ARG A 32 5.83 0.27 0.35
CA ARG A 32 6.06 1.38 -0.59
C ARG A 32 4.90 2.35 -0.54
N ARG A 33 5.14 3.59 -0.97
CA ARG A 33 4.17 4.67 -0.96
C ARG A 33 3.82 5.14 -2.36
N VAL A 34 2.57 5.54 -2.54
CA VAL A 34 2.05 6.11 -3.77
C VAL A 34 0.82 6.95 -3.45
N ALA A 35 0.67 8.12 -4.08
CA ALA A 35 -0.55 8.91 -3.97
C ALA A 35 -1.39 8.82 -5.24
N PHE A 36 -2.68 8.51 -5.07
CA PHE A 36 -3.66 8.44 -6.15
C PHE A 36 -4.51 9.71 -6.13
N ALA A 37 -4.47 10.49 -7.21
CA ALA A 37 -5.33 11.65 -7.36
C ALA A 37 -6.69 11.27 -7.95
N GLN A 38 -7.73 11.92 -7.45
CA GLN A 38 -9.13 11.59 -7.69
C GLN A 38 -10.04 12.77 -7.34
N SER A 39 -11.35 12.63 -7.55
CA SER A 39 -12.33 13.68 -7.24
C SER A 39 -12.66 13.80 -5.75
N CYS A 40 -12.69 12.68 -5.01
CA CYS A 40 -12.96 12.66 -3.58
C CYS A 40 -12.07 11.64 -2.84
N PHE A 41 -11.22 12.09 -1.92
CA PHE A 41 -10.37 11.18 -1.14
C PHE A 41 -11.16 10.28 -0.19
N TRP A 42 -12.40 10.61 0.21
CA TRP A 42 -13.19 9.73 1.09
C TRP A 42 -13.59 8.44 0.37
N THR A 43 -13.99 8.57 -0.90
CA THR A 43 -14.21 7.43 -1.79
C THR A 43 -12.89 6.72 -2.07
N GLY A 44 -11.80 7.47 -2.22
CA GLY A 44 -10.45 6.94 -2.38
C GLY A 44 -9.99 6.03 -1.26
N GLU A 45 -9.97 6.51 -0.03
CA GLU A 45 -9.61 5.72 1.15
C GLU A 45 -10.50 4.49 1.28
N MET A 46 -11.80 4.63 1.01
CA MET A 46 -12.72 3.52 1.02
C MET A 46 -12.32 2.47 -0.02
N LYS A 47 -12.28 2.81 -1.31
CA LYS A 47 -12.05 1.84 -2.40
C LYS A 47 -10.63 1.31 -2.45
N LEU A 48 -9.62 2.15 -2.27
CA LEU A 48 -8.21 1.70 -2.25
C LEU A 48 -7.93 0.83 -1.03
N GLY A 49 -8.54 1.15 0.12
CA GLY A 49 -8.43 0.33 1.33
C GLY A 49 -8.96 -1.10 1.16
N GLN A 50 -9.88 -1.34 0.21
CA GLN A 50 -10.44 -2.67 -0.06
C GLN A 50 -9.46 -3.61 -0.78
N ILE A 51 -8.39 -3.08 -1.37
CA ILE A 51 -7.44 -3.86 -2.17
C ILE A 51 -6.52 -4.65 -1.23
N GLU A 52 -6.43 -5.96 -1.44
CA GLU A 52 -5.46 -6.80 -0.73
C GLU A 52 -4.03 -6.37 -1.06
N GLY A 53 -3.18 -6.27 -0.03
CA GLY A 53 -1.84 -5.69 -0.14
C GLY A 53 -1.77 -4.19 0.18
N VAL A 54 -2.90 -3.46 0.19
CA VAL A 54 -2.94 -2.10 0.79
C VAL A 54 -2.92 -2.23 2.31
N VAL A 55 -1.94 -1.56 2.93
CA VAL A 55 -1.66 -1.60 4.37
C VAL A 55 -2.24 -0.37 5.07
N ARG A 56 -2.01 0.82 4.50
CA ARG A 56 -2.56 2.08 5.03
C ARG A 56 -3.06 2.99 3.90
N THR A 57 -4.04 3.80 4.25
CA THR A 57 -4.55 4.92 3.44
C THR A 57 -4.50 6.19 4.28
N GLU A 58 -4.29 7.34 3.63
CA GLU A 58 -4.42 8.67 4.24
C GLU A 58 -5.01 9.63 3.20
N ALA A 59 -6.09 10.33 3.57
CA ALA A 59 -6.65 11.40 2.78
C ALA A 59 -5.72 12.62 2.83
N GLY A 60 -5.51 13.27 1.69
CA GLY A 60 -4.64 14.43 1.63
C GLY A 60 -4.80 15.26 0.37
N PHE A 61 -3.94 16.26 0.27
CA PHE A 61 -3.85 17.17 -0.87
C PHE A 61 -2.45 17.14 -1.45
N PHE A 62 -2.37 17.06 -2.77
CA PHE A 62 -1.11 17.17 -3.49
C PHE A 62 -1.31 17.95 -4.80
N LYS A 63 -0.47 18.97 -5.02
CA LYS A 63 -0.50 19.83 -6.21
C LYS A 63 -1.92 20.34 -6.56
N GLY A 64 -2.67 20.76 -5.53
CA GLY A 64 -4.01 21.33 -5.69
C GLY A 64 -5.13 20.32 -5.95
N ARG A 65 -4.85 19.02 -5.82
CA ARG A 65 -5.85 17.94 -5.98
C ARG A 65 -6.00 17.17 -4.68
N GLU A 66 -7.21 16.64 -4.48
CA GLU A 66 -7.42 15.57 -3.49
C GLU A 66 -6.69 14.31 -3.93
N VAL A 67 -6.02 13.68 -2.97
CA VAL A 67 -5.30 12.43 -3.16
C VAL A 67 -5.56 11.49 -2.00
N THR A 68 -5.44 10.19 -2.27
CA THR A 68 -5.26 9.18 -1.23
C THR A 68 -3.82 8.71 -1.29
N LEU A 69 -3.06 8.97 -0.24
CA LEU A 69 -1.75 8.39 -0.03
C LEU A 69 -1.93 6.95 0.44
N VAL A 70 -1.31 6.01 -0.27
CA VAL A 70 -1.39 4.58 0.00
C VAL A 70 -0.01 4.06 0.38
N GLU A 71 0.06 3.37 1.52
CA GLU A 71 1.15 2.45 1.84
C GLU A 71 0.71 1.03 1.44
N TYR A 72 1.50 0.36 0.61
CA TYR A 72 1.22 -1.00 0.14
C TYR A 72 2.42 -1.93 0.29
N ALA A 73 2.10 -3.21 0.38
CA ALA A 73 3.04 -4.33 0.48
C ALA A 73 3.36 -4.85 -0.94
N PRO A 74 4.54 -4.53 -1.52
CA PRO A 74 4.88 -4.87 -2.90
C PRO A 74 4.97 -6.39 -3.16
N GLU A 75 5.18 -7.19 -2.11
CA GLU A 75 5.12 -8.66 -2.16
C GLU A 75 3.70 -9.21 -2.30
N ARG A 76 2.68 -8.39 -2.02
CA ARG A 76 1.25 -8.77 -2.11
C ARG A 76 0.54 -8.12 -3.29
N VAL A 77 0.92 -6.90 -3.66
CA VAL A 77 0.33 -6.16 -4.78
C VAL A 77 1.38 -5.29 -5.47
N SER A 78 1.49 -5.39 -6.79
CA SER A 78 2.37 -4.51 -7.55
C SER A 78 1.75 -3.13 -7.70
N LEU A 79 2.58 -2.10 -7.97
CA LEU A 79 2.07 -0.76 -8.31
C LEU A 79 1.13 -0.82 -9.51
N GLU A 80 1.44 -1.66 -10.51
CA GLU A 80 0.62 -1.87 -11.70
C GLU A 80 -0.76 -2.44 -11.41
N ASP A 81 -0.84 -3.50 -10.61
CA ASP A 81 -2.13 -4.05 -10.22
C ASP A 81 -2.92 -3.06 -9.35
N LEU A 82 -2.25 -2.39 -8.40
CA LEU A 82 -2.88 -1.41 -7.52
C LEU A 82 -3.49 -0.24 -8.32
N ALA A 83 -2.73 0.34 -9.26
CA ALA A 83 -3.23 1.46 -10.06
C ALA A 83 -4.32 1.03 -11.04
N ARG A 84 -4.21 -0.17 -11.64
CA ARG A 84 -5.27 -0.73 -12.49
C ARG A 84 -6.58 -0.89 -11.72
N ARG A 85 -6.54 -1.49 -10.52
CA ARG A 85 -7.73 -1.67 -9.67
C ARG A 85 -8.29 -0.33 -9.20
N GLY A 86 -7.43 0.61 -8.82
CA GLY A 86 -7.84 1.98 -8.47
C GLY A 86 -8.55 2.68 -9.63
N ARG A 87 -8.05 2.53 -10.86
CA ARG A 87 -8.67 3.10 -12.06
C ARG A 87 -10.04 2.46 -12.34
N GLN A 88 -10.14 1.13 -12.25
CA GLN A 88 -11.41 0.40 -12.40
C GLN A 88 -12.45 0.85 -11.37
N ALA A 89 -12.02 1.22 -10.17
CA ALA A 89 -12.87 1.76 -9.12
C ALA A 89 -13.09 3.29 -9.21
N GLY A 90 -12.54 3.97 -10.22
CA GLY A 90 -12.71 5.42 -10.43
C GLY A 90 -11.95 6.31 -9.44
N VAL A 91 -10.90 5.79 -8.80
CA VAL A 91 -10.14 6.44 -7.71
C VAL A 91 -8.65 6.62 -8.02
N ALA A 92 -8.28 6.59 -9.30
CA ALA A 92 -6.89 6.72 -9.77
C ALA A 92 -6.80 7.42 -11.14
N ASP A 93 -7.08 8.72 -11.19
CA ASP A 93 -6.91 9.52 -12.42
C ASP A 93 -5.43 9.72 -12.76
N SER A 94 -4.64 10.02 -11.72
CA SER A 94 -3.18 10.11 -11.81
C SER A 94 -2.50 9.51 -10.59
N VAL A 95 -1.26 9.08 -10.78
CA VAL A 95 -0.44 8.46 -9.76
C VAL A 95 0.81 9.30 -9.53
N HIS A 96 1.14 9.51 -8.26
CA HIS A 96 2.32 10.23 -7.81
C HIS A 96 3.18 9.28 -6.97
N VAL A 97 4.35 8.93 -7.49
CA VAL A 97 5.33 8.07 -6.83
C VAL A 97 6.51 8.89 -6.34
N ASP A 98 7.27 8.37 -5.37
CA ASP A 98 8.50 9.01 -4.92
C ASP A 98 9.51 9.13 -6.08
N ALA A 99 10.31 10.19 -6.08
CA ALA A 99 11.35 10.40 -7.07
C ALA A 99 12.31 9.20 -7.15
N GLY A 100 12.60 8.73 -8.36
CA GLY A 100 13.44 7.55 -8.58
C GLY A 100 12.73 6.20 -8.49
N THR A 101 11.43 6.18 -8.19
CA THR A 101 10.59 4.96 -8.29
C THR A 101 10.21 4.69 -9.75
N GLU A 102 9.94 3.42 -10.09
CA GLU A 102 9.38 3.02 -11.38
C GLU A 102 8.18 3.90 -11.78
N ARG A 103 8.08 4.19 -13.08
CA ARG A 103 7.02 5.03 -13.65
C ARG A 103 5.64 4.46 -13.36
N ALA A 104 4.63 5.32 -13.37
CA ALA A 104 3.26 4.90 -13.17
C ALA A 104 2.85 3.84 -14.22
N PRO A 105 1.96 2.93 -13.84
CA PRO A 105 1.54 1.82 -14.68
C PRO A 105 0.81 2.28 -15.95
N THR A 106 0.79 1.39 -16.94
CA THR A 106 0.13 1.66 -18.22
C THR A 106 -1.34 2.06 -18.04
N GLY A 107 -1.74 3.16 -18.69
CA GLY A 107 -3.13 3.62 -18.70
C GLY A 107 -3.56 4.43 -17.47
N VAL A 108 -2.65 4.81 -16.58
CA VAL A 108 -2.90 5.82 -15.56
C VAL A 108 -1.91 6.97 -15.76
N SER A 109 -2.38 8.21 -15.63
CA SER A 109 -1.53 9.37 -15.88
C SER A 109 -0.41 9.45 -14.85
N ASN A 110 0.82 9.63 -15.31
CA ASN A 110 1.94 9.97 -14.45
C ASN A 110 1.79 11.42 -13.97
N GLY A 111 1.56 11.62 -12.69
CA GLY A 111 1.60 12.93 -12.06
C GLY A 111 3.04 13.36 -11.76
N ALA A 112 3.20 14.57 -11.21
CA ALA A 112 4.48 15.00 -10.67
C ALA A 112 4.96 14.01 -9.58
N PRO A 113 6.28 13.77 -9.44
CA PRO A 113 6.82 12.97 -8.34
C PRO A 113 6.33 13.49 -6.98
N LEU A 114 6.03 12.58 -6.06
CA LEU A 114 5.63 12.93 -4.71
C LEU A 114 6.78 13.68 -4.02
N ASP A 115 6.45 14.77 -3.35
CA ASP A 115 7.42 15.62 -2.68
C ASP A 115 6.85 16.17 -1.35
N LYS A 116 7.62 17.02 -0.68
CA LYS A 116 7.27 17.62 0.62
C LYS A 116 6.05 18.55 0.58
N SER A 117 5.49 18.86 -0.59
CA SER A 117 4.26 19.65 -0.72
C SER A 117 2.98 18.83 -0.51
N TYR A 118 3.08 17.51 -0.38
CA TYR A 118 1.97 16.70 0.14
C TYR A 118 1.55 17.20 1.52
N ARG A 119 0.24 17.33 1.73
CA ARG A 119 -0.33 17.67 3.03
C ARG A 119 -1.47 16.72 3.36
N ALA A 120 -1.41 16.12 4.55
CA ALA A 120 -2.53 15.35 5.07
C ALA A 120 -3.77 16.24 5.20
N ALA A 121 -4.94 15.69 4.92
CA ALA A 121 -6.22 16.35 5.20
C ALA A 121 -6.46 16.41 6.72
N PRO A 122 -7.27 17.34 7.21
CA PRO A 122 -7.66 17.41 8.63
C PRO A 122 -8.15 16.07 9.19
N ALA A 123 -7.99 15.87 10.50
CA ALA A 123 -8.41 14.62 11.15
C ALA A 123 -9.89 14.28 10.92
N SER A 124 -10.77 15.27 10.81
CA SER A 124 -12.20 15.11 10.50
C SER A 124 -12.50 14.54 9.11
N ASP A 125 -11.50 14.56 8.21
CA ASP A 125 -11.61 14.06 6.85
C ASP A 125 -10.98 12.68 6.69
N GLN A 126 -10.32 12.16 7.72
CA GLN A 126 -9.70 10.84 7.69
C GLN A 126 -10.74 9.76 8.00
N LYS A 127 -10.71 8.66 7.23
CA LYS A 127 -11.49 7.43 7.51
C LYS A 127 -12.99 7.70 7.66
N LYS A 128 -13.52 8.52 6.75
CA LYS A 128 -14.88 9.07 6.80
C LYS A 128 -15.99 8.02 6.92
N GLN A 129 -15.80 6.82 6.39
CA GLN A 129 -16.82 5.78 6.43
C GLN A 129 -17.08 5.26 7.85
N ILE A 130 -16.11 5.38 8.75
CA ILE A 130 -16.21 4.96 10.17
C ILE A 130 -17.11 5.91 10.97
N GLU A 131 -17.19 7.17 10.58
CA GLU A 131 -17.96 8.19 11.30
C GLU A 131 -19.44 7.80 11.41
N GLY A 132 -20.03 8.01 12.60
CA GLY A 132 -21.41 7.66 12.89
C GLY A 132 -21.69 6.16 13.02
N THR A 133 -20.66 5.31 12.94
CA THR A 133 -20.79 3.86 13.16
C THR A 133 -20.33 3.46 14.58
N PRO A 134 -20.76 2.32 15.12
CA PRO A 134 -20.25 1.79 16.39
C PRO A 134 -18.72 1.69 16.45
N PHE A 135 -18.06 1.48 15.30
CA PHE A 135 -16.60 1.35 15.18
C PHE A 135 -15.85 2.65 15.53
N SER A 136 -16.50 3.81 15.42
CA SER A 136 -15.91 5.12 15.79
C SER A 136 -15.53 5.24 17.27
N ARG A 137 -16.05 4.34 18.12
CA ARG A 137 -15.76 4.27 19.56
C ARG A 137 -14.54 3.40 19.90
N LEU A 138 -13.96 2.73 18.91
CA LEU A 138 -12.83 1.83 19.10
C LEU A 138 -11.51 2.57 18.91
N GLU A 139 -10.52 2.22 19.72
CA GLU A 139 -9.13 2.53 19.41
C GLU A 139 -8.65 1.57 18.32
N LEU A 140 -8.48 2.06 17.10
CA LEU A 140 -8.04 1.28 15.95
C LEU A 140 -6.57 1.62 15.64
N SER A 141 -5.76 0.61 15.33
CA SER A 141 -4.46 0.87 14.69
C SER A 141 -4.67 1.50 13.30
N PRO A 142 -3.67 2.19 12.72
CA PRO A 142 -3.80 2.76 11.38
C PRO A 142 -4.16 1.74 10.29
N GLU A 143 -3.61 0.52 10.38
CA GLU A 143 -3.93 -0.60 9.50
C GLU A 143 -5.38 -1.07 9.67
N GLN A 144 -5.84 -1.23 10.93
CA GLN A 144 -7.23 -1.58 11.21
C GLN A 144 -8.18 -0.50 10.71
N ALA A 145 -7.91 0.78 11.00
CA ALA A 145 -8.72 1.90 10.57
C ALA A 145 -8.85 1.95 9.04
N THR A 146 -7.77 1.66 8.31
CA THR A 146 -7.81 1.56 6.84
C THR A 146 -8.80 0.48 6.38
N LYS A 147 -8.74 -0.71 6.95
CA LYS A 147 -9.61 -1.83 6.54
C LYS A 147 -11.04 -1.68 7.04
N VAL A 148 -11.24 -1.21 8.28
CA VAL A 148 -12.57 -0.91 8.81
C VAL A 148 -13.22 0.19 7.96
N ASN A 149 -12.54 1.30 7.66
CA ASN A 149 -13.05 2.35 6.78
C ASN A 149 -13.44 1.82 5.39
N ALA A 150 -12.64 0.91 4.84
CA ALA A 150 -12.88 0.33 3.53
C ALA A 150 -14.17 -0.51 3.46
N PHE A 151 -14.56 -1.18 4.55
CA PHE A 151 -15.63 -2.17 4.51
C PHE A 151 -16.85 -1.83 5.37
N VAL A 152 -16.75 -0.97 6.38
CA VAL A 152 -17.80 -0.81 7.42
C VAL A 152 -19.19 -0.49 6.87
N ARG A 153 -19.30 0.20 5.73
CA ARG A 153 -20.58 0.55 5.09
C ARG A 153 -21.03 -0.37 3.96
N GLU A 154 -20.15 -1.24 3.44
CA GLU A 154 -20.46 -2.16 2.34
C GLU A 154 -20.52 -3.62 2.80
N ASP A 155 -19.64 -4.01 3.73
CA ASP A 155 -19.53 -5.35 4.31
C ASP A 155 -19.02 -5.24 5.76
N SER A 156 -19.95 -5.01 6.69
CA SER A 156 -19.63 -4.87 8.11
C SER A 156 -19.06 -6.16 8.72
N GLY A 157 -19.39 -7.33 8.17
CA GLY A 157 -18.83 -8.62 8.58
C GLY A 157 -17.33 -8.69 8.28
N LYS A 158 -16.93 -8.26 7.09
CA LYS A 158 -15.51 -8.15 6.74
C LYS A 158 -14.79 -7.09 7.57
N ALA A 159 -15.42 -5.96 7.86
CA ALA A 159 -14.86 -4.96 8.78
C ALA A 159 -14.60 -5.53 10.18
N LEU A 160 -15.53 -6.32 10.74
CA LEU A 160 -15.36 -7.02 12.02
C LEU A 160 -14.19 -8.00 12.00
N GLY A 161 -13.90 -8.61 10.86
CA GLY A 161 -12.76 -9.54 10.68
C GLY A 161 -11.39 -8.89 10.93
N TYR A 162 -11.28 -7.56 10.82
CA TYR A 162 -10.04 -6.82 11.10
C TYR A 162 -9.90 -6.38 12.55
N LEU A 163 -10.93 -6.56 13.38
CA LEU A 163 -10.88 -6.23 14.80
C LEU A 163 -10.26 -7.36 15.63
N THR A 164 -9.67 -7.01 16.76
CA THR A 164 -9.24 -7.97 17.77
C THR A 164 -10.44 -8.53 18.54
N PRO A 165 -10.33 -9.69 19.22
CA PRO A 165 -11.42 -10.21 20.04
C PRO A 165 -11.95 -9.20 21.09
N PRO A 166 -11.11 -8.47 21.84
CA PRO A 166 -11.59 -7.44 22.78
C PRO A 166 -12.36 -6.30 22.10
N GLN A 167 -11.89 -5.80 20.95
CA GLN A 167 -12.60 -4.75 20.19
C GLN A 167 -13.98 -5.22 19.74
N ARG A 168 -14.11 -6.49 19.27
CA ARG A 168 -15.41 -7.05 18.90
C ARG A 168 -16.35 -7.19 20.10
N GLU A 169 -15.82 -7.50 21.27
CA GLU A 169 -16.63 -7.60 22.49
C GLU A 169 -17.14 -6.22 22.94
N GLN A 170 -16.29 -5.19 22.87
CA GLN A 170 -16.68 -3.81 23.15
C GLN A 170 -17.84 -3.32 22.26
N LEU A 171 -17.91 -3.77 21.00
CA LEU A 171 -19.02 -3.45 20.11
C LEU A 171 -20.36 -4.10 20.53
N LYS A 172 -20.32 -5.24 21.24
CA LYS A 172 -21.53 -5.92 21.73
C LYS A 172 -22.05 -5.30 23.02
N SER A 173 -21.15 -4.86 23.90
CA SER A 173 -21.50 -4.28 25.21
C SER A 173 -21.98 -2.82 25.13
N GLY A 174 -21.67 -2.11 24.04
CA GLY A 174 -22.10 -0.72 23.80
C GLY A 174 -23.49 -0.54 23.18
N LYS A 175 -24.42 -1.47 23.48
CA LYS A 175 -25.87 -1.33 23.22
C LYS A 175 -26.55 -0.53 24.31
#